data_AF-A0A1H2F9I3-F1
#
_entry.id   AF-A0A1H2F9I3-F1
#
_cell.length_a   1.000
_cell.length_b   1.000
_cell.length_c   1.000
_cell.angle_alpha   90.00
_cell.angle_beta   90.00
_cell.angle_gamma   90.00
#
_symmetry.space_group_name_H-M   'P 1'
#
loop_
_entity.id
_entity.type
_entity.pdbx_description
1 polymer ?
#
loop_
_entity_poly.entity_id
_entity_poly.type
_entity_poly.pdbx_seq_one_letter_code
_entity_poly.pdbx_strand_id
1 'polypeptide(L)' 'MTNEEKYFKVPKTFGLSVLLKLTKKNVRGIEISSDGEQFTSNVPMNTLTDAVNATIKAHNINLKIK' A
#
# COMPACT_ATOMS: atom_id res chain seq x y z
N MET A 1 -26.94 -4.91 -3.74
CA MET A 1 -25.77 -5.09 -2.84
C MET A 1 -24.74 -4.04 -3.22
N THR A 2 -24.72 -2.91 -2.52
CA THR A 2 -23.70 -1.87 -2.67
C THR A 2 -22.45 -2.35 -1.96
N ASN A 3 -21.54 -2.98 -2.71
CA ASN A 3 -20.19 -3.25 -2.24
C ASN A 3 -19.47 -1.89 -2.19
N GLU A 4 -19.67 -1.16 -1.10
CA GLU A 4 -18.73 -0.13 -0.69
C GLU A 4 -17.43 -0.87 -0.39
N GLU A 5 -16.57 -1.00 -1.40
CA GLU A 5 -15.19 -1.43 -1.22
C GLU A 5 -14.49 -0.36 -0.38
N LYS A 6 -14.68 -0.50 0.93
CA LYS A 6 -14.31 0.48 1.94
C LYS A 6 -12.81 0.68 1.89
N TYR A 7 -12.43 1.95 1.71
CA TYR A 7 -11.15 2.52 2.08
C TYR A 7 -10.57 1.78 3.29
N PHE A 8 -9.41 1.15 3.10
CA PHE A 8 -8.80 0.36 4.16
C PHE A 8 -7.93 1.23 5.07
N LYS A 9 -7.78 0.80 6.33
CA LYS A 9 -6.93 1.42 7.34
C LYS A 9 -5.93 0.42 7.89
N VAL A 10 -4.64 0.76 7.90
CA VAL A 10 -3.58 -0.09 8.46
C VAL A 10 -2.65 0.72 9.37
N PRO A 11 -2.20 0.16 10.52
CA PRO A 11 -1.22 0.80 11.38
C PRO A 11 0.11 1.05 10.66
N LYS A 12 0.75 2.18 10.95
CA LYS A 12 2.03 2.55 10.36
C LYS A 12 3.19 1.77 11.00
N THR A 13 3.90 0.98 10.20
CA THR A 13 5.20 0.39 10.57
C THR A 13 6.31 0.97 9.70
N PHE A 14 7.55 1.01 10.20
CA PHE A 14 8.69 1.59 9.48
C PHE A 14 8.86 0.98 8.08
N GLY A 15 8.86 -0.36 7.99
CA GLY A 15 8.98 -1.06 6.70
C GLY A 15 7.79 -0.82 5.74
N LEU A 16 6.56 -0.84 6.26
CA LEU A 16 5.36 -0.64 5.45
C LEU A 16 5.31 0.78 4.87
N SER A 17 5.71 1.79 5.65
CA SER A 17 5.71 3.19 5.19
C SER A 17 6.61 3.43 3.97
N VAL A 18 7.77 2.76 3.90
CA VAL A 18 8.68 2.84 2.75
C VAL A 18 8.04 2.17 1.53
N LEU A 19 7.49 0.96 1.69
CA LEU A 19 6.85 0.22 0.61
C LEU A 19 5.66 0.99 0.02
N LEU A 20 4.81 1.57 0.85
CA LEU A 20 3.66 2.35 0.40
C LEU A 20 4.09 3.63 -0.33
N LYS A 21 5.15 4.30 0.13
CA LYS A 21 5.69 5.49 -0.55
C LYS A 21 6.27 5.16 -1.93
N LEU A 22 6.97 4.04 -2.07
CA LEU A 22 7.45 3.53 -3.35
C LEU A 22 6.28 3.13 -4.25
N THR A 23 5.27 2.47 -3.70
CA THR A 23 4.08 2.03 -4.44
C THR A 23 3.33 3.22 -5.03
N LYS A 24 3.05 4.25 -4.21
CA LYS A 24 2.44 5.51 -4.66
C LYS A 24 3.24 6.20 -5.78
N LYS A 25 4.56 6.11 -5.75
CA LYS A 25 5.43 6.73 -6.77
C LYS A 25 5.41 5.96 -8.10
N ASN A 26 5.28 4.63 -8.04
CA ASN A 26 5.42 3.76 -9.22
C ASN A 26 4.08 3.34 -9.84
N VAL A 27 2.98 3.39 -9.10
CA VAL A 27 1.66 2.98 -9.58
C VAL A 27 0.74 4.19 -9.70
N ARG A 28 0.39 4.54 -10.94
CA ARG A 28 -0.54 5.65 -11.24
C ARG A 28 -1.96 5.29 -10.79
N GLY A 29 -2.67 6.26 -10.23
CA GLY A 29 -4.06 6.11 -9.79
C GLY A 29 -4.24 5.58 -8.36
N ILE A 30 -3.14 5.17 -7.70
CA ILE A 30 -3.17 4.80 -6.28
C ILE A 30 -2.75 6.01 -5.44
N GLU A 31 -3.71 6.51 -4.67
CA GLU A 31 -3.50 7.53 -3.66
C GLU A 31 -3.42 6.86 -2.30
N ILE A 32 -2.35 7.21 -1.58
CA ILE A 32 -2.13 6.80 -0.19
C ILE A 32 -1.87 8.06 0.61
N SER A 33 -2.68 8.26 1.64
CA SER A 33 -2.54 9.31 2.65
C SER A 33 -2.24 8.68 4.00
N SER A 34 -1.67 9.47 4.92
CA SER A 34 -1.42 9.05 6.30
C SER A 34 -1.75 10.19 7.23
N ASP A 35 -2.44 9.89 8.32
CA ASP A 35 -2.79 10.83 9.40
C ASP A 35 -1.77 10.81 10.55
N GLY A 36 -0.65 10.08 10.39
CA GLY A 36 0.40 9.94 11.41
C GLY A 36 0.41 8.56 12.05
N GLU A 37 -0.76 7.98 12.31
CA GLU A 37 -0.91 6.65 12.93
C GLU A 37 -1.31 5.58 11.92
N GLN A 38 -2.10 5.96 10.92
CA GLN A 38 -2.73 5.04 9.97
C GLN A 38 -2.44 5.45 8.53
N PHE A 39 -2.59 4.49 7.64
CA PHE A 39 -2.63 4.70 6.19
C PHE A 39 -4.05 4.55 5.67
N THR A 40 -4.46 5.44 4.78
CA THR A 40 -5.73 5.34 4.04
C THR A 40 -5.40 5.32 2.56
N SER A 41 -6.12 4.52 1.78
CA SER A 41 -5.97 4.50 0.32
C SER A 41 -7.31 4.53 -0.39
N ASN A 42 -7.30 5.13 -1.58
CA ASN A 42 -8.45 5.21 -2.48
C ASN A 42 -8.79 3.89 -3.19
N VAL A 43 -7.96 2.87 -3.08
CA VAL A 43 -8.19 1.55 -3.70
C VAL A 43 -8.44 0.47 -2.64
N PRO A 44 -9.10 -0.63 -3.01
CA PRO A 44 -9.28 -1.78 -2.12
C PRO A 44 -7.94 -2.38 -1.68
N MET A 45 -7.95 -3.10 -0.54
CA MET A 45 -6.75 -3.74 0.01
C MET A 45 -6.08 -4.66 -1.00
N ASN A 46 -6.86 -5.45 -1.74
CA ASN A 46 -6.38 -6.43 -2.72
C ASN A 46 -5.55 -5.73 -3.80
N THR A 47 -6.09 -4.64 -4.35
CA THR A 47 -5.42 -3.80 -5.35
C THR A 47 -4.16 -3.15 -4.80
N LEU A 48 -4.19 -2.68 -3.55
CA LEU A 48 -2.99 -2.17 -2.90
C LEU A 48 -1.93 -3.27 -2.74
N THR A 49 -2.32 -4.46 -2.28
CA THR A 49 -1.41 -5.59 -2.11
C THR A 49 -0.74 -5.96 -3.43
N ASP A 50 -1.50 -6.01 -4.53
CA ASP A 50 -0.95 -6.26 -5.87
C ASP A 50 0.03 -5.17 -6.30
N ALA A 51 -0.30 -3.90 -6.04
CA ALA A 51 0.57 -2.77 -6.34
C ALA A 51 1.87 -2.78 -5.52
N VAL A 52 1.78 -3.14 -4.24
CA VAL A 52 2.95 -3.30 -3.35
C VAL A 52 3.81 -4.47 -3.84
N ASN A 53 3.21 -5.61 -4.20
CA ASN A 53 3.92 -6.75 -4.75
C ASN A 53 4.62 -6.43 -6.08
N ALA A 54 3.96 -5.68 -6.97
CA ALA A 54 4.56 -5.20 -8.21
C ALA A 54 5.77 -4.29 -7.92
N THR A 55 5.66 -3.41 -6.91
CA THR A 55 6.76 -2.53 -6.49
C THR A 55 7.94 -3.32 -5.93
N ILE A 56 7.68 -4.33 -5.08
CA ILE A 56 8.70 -5.23 -4.53
C ILE A 56 9.47 -5.92 -5.66
N LYS A 57 8.75 -6.49 -6.64
CA LYS A 57 9.36 -7.14 -7.81
C LYS A 57 10.17 -6.16 -8.66
N ALA A 58 9.61 -5.00 -8.97
CA ALA A 58 10.26 -3.99 -9.82
C ALA A 58 11.56 -3.44 -9.21
N HIS A 59 11.67 -3.41 -7.88
CA HIS A 59 12.84 -2.88 -7.17
C HIS A 59 13.75 -3.97 -6.60
N ASN A 60 13.51 -5.25 -6.96
CA ASN A 60 14.23 -6.41 -6.43
C ASN A 60 14.31 -6.41 -4.89
N ILE A 61 13.25 -5.94 -4.22
CA ILE A 61 13.18 -5.91 -2.76
C ILE A 61 12.96 -7.34 -2.29
N ASN A 62 13.83 -7.81 -1.40
CA ASN A 62 13.70 -9.14 -0.81
C ASN A 62 13.35 -9.00 0.68
N LEU A 63 12.11 -9.33 1.04
CA LEU A 63 11.64 -9.26 2.41
C LEU A 63 12.24 -10.44 3.19
N LYS A 64 13.15 -10.16 4.13
CA LYS A 64 13.62 -11.16 5.08
C LYS A 64 12.55 -11.37 6.14
N ILE A 65 11.79 -12.45 6.00
CA ILE A 65 10.94 -12.96 7.08
C ILE A 65 11.90 -13.61 8.09
N LYS A 66 11.87 -13.15 9.34
CA LYS A 66 12.56 -13.79 10.46
C LYS A 66 11.64 -14.82 11.09
#